data_AF-A0A180FAL6-F1
#
_entry.id   AF-A0A180FAL6-F1
#
_cell.length_a   1.000
_cell.length_b   1.000
_cell.length_c   1.000
_cell.angle_alpha   90.00
_cell.angle_beta   90.00
_cell.angle_gamma   90.00
#
_symmetry.space_group_name_H-M   'P 1'
#
loop_
_entity.id
_entity.type
_entity.pdbx_description
1 polymer ?
#
loop_
_entity_poly.entity_id
_entity_poly.type
_entity_poly.pdbx_seq_one_letter_code
_entity_poly.pdbx_strand_id
1 'polypeptide(L)' 'MEKRSIADRIITKERPKATQADIDEAKRLGIPIDEYGDPIGTPWEVVLERMYSNLAKHYGVDLRTLE' A
#
# COMPACT_ATOMS: atom_id res chain seq x y z
N MET A 1 36.39 4.49 16.75
CA MET A 1 35.43 3.40 16.49
C MET A 1 34.07 4.05 16.33
N GLU A 2 33.68 4.32 15.09
CA GLU A 2 32.52 5.15 14.75
C GLU A 2 31.24 4.30 14.88
N LYS A 3 30.39 4.61 15.86
CA LYS A 3 29.08 3.99 16.02
C LYS A 3 28.16 4.54 14.93
N ARG A 4 28.17 3.94 13.75
CA ARG A 4 27.11 4.18 12.75
C ARG A 4 25.79 3.71 13.35
N SER A 5 24.86 4.64 13.48
CA SER A 5 23.57 4.40 14.10
C SER A 5 22.80 3.39 13.24
N ILE A 6 22.01 2.52 13.86
CA ILE A 6 21.19 1.53 13.15
C ILE A 6 20.24 2.21 12.14
N ALA A 7 19.92 3.49 12.36
CA ALA A 7 19.12 4.31 11.46
C ALA A 7 19.75 4.46 10.07
N ASP A 8 21.07 4.63 9.96
CA ASP A 8 21.76 4.80 8.67
C ASP A 8 21.72 3.52 7.81
N ARG A 9 21.57 2.34 8.44
CA ARG A 9 21.44 1.05 7.74
C ARG A 9 20.05 0.80 7.17
N ILE A 10 19.03 1.52 7.63
CA ILE A 10 17.63 1.31 7.21
C ILE A 10 17.30 2.16 5.97
N ILE A 11 18.03 3.25 5.73
CA ILE A 11 17.72 4.24 4.67
C ILE A 11 18.18 3.79 3.26
N THR A 12 19.04 2.77 3.14
CA THR A 12 19.73 2.47 1.87
C THR A 12 19.08 1.40 0.97
N LYS A 13 17.88 0.88 1.30
CA LYS A 13 17.17 0.01 0.37
C LYS A 13 16.17 0.86 -0.39
N GLU A 14 16.51 1.22 -1.63
CA GLU A 14 15.55 1.79 -2.57
C GLU A 14 14.26 0.96 -2.53
N ARG A 15 13.14 1.65 -2.34
CA ARG A 15 11.84 1.00 -2.28
C ARG A 15 11.60 0.28 -3.61
N PRO A 16 11.16 -0.99 -3.60
CA PRO A 16 10.81 -1.67 -4.84
C PRO A 16 9.71 -0.90 -5.57
N LYS A 17 9.89 -0.73 -6.88
CA LYS A 17 8.89 -0.10 -7.75
C LYS A 17 7.63 -0.97 -7.84
N ALA A 18 6.53 -0.35 -8.25
CA ALA A 18 5.27 -1.03 -8.51
C ALA A 18 5.49 -2.24 -9.45
N THR A 19 4.88 -3.37 -9.12
CA THR A 19 4.87 -4.54 -10.01
C THR A 19 3.82 -4.36 -11.12
N GLN A 20 3.90 -5.16 -12.18
CA GLN A 20 2.86 -5.13 -13.24
C GLN A 20 1.47 -5.49 -12.69
N ALA A 21 1.40 -6.37 -11.69
CA ALA A 21 0.15 -6.72 -11.03
C ALA A 21 -0.47 -5.53 -10.30
N ASP A 22 0.35 -4.70 -9.64
CA ASP A 22 -0.11 -3.47 -8.97
C ASP A 22 -0.66 -2.46 -9.99
N ILE A 23 0.01 -2.33 -11.14
CA ILE A 23 -0.42 -1.46 -12.24
C ILE A 23 -1.75 -1.94 -12.83
N ASP A 24 -1.90 -3.23 -13.09
CA ASP A 24 -3.11 -3.80 -13.67
C ASP A 24 -4.31 -3.68 -12.71
N GLU A 25 -4.08 -3.89 -11.42
CA GLU A 25 -5.08 -3.74 -10.37
C GLU A 25 -5.48 -2.27 -10.14
N ALA A 26 -4.53 -1.34 -10.20
CA ALA A 26 -4.78 0.09 -10.17
C ALA A 26 -5.61 0.53 -11.39
N LYS A 27 -5.26 0.04 -12.59
CA LYS A 27 -6.01 0.29 -13.83
C LYS A 27 -7.43 -0.28 -13.76
N ARG A 28 -7.59 -1.52 -13.28
CA ARG A 28 -8.90 -2.16 -13.08
C ARG A 28 -9.80 -1.34 -12.15
N LEU A 29 -9.21 -0.67 -11.17
CA LEU A 29 -9.93 0.15 -10.20
C LEU A 29 -9.95 1.65 -10.51
N GLY A 30 -9.39 2.08 -11.64
CA GLY A 30 -9.39 3.50 -12.06
C GLY A 30 -8.62 4.42 -11.10
N ILE A 31 -7.67 3.87 -10.34
CA ILE A 31 -6.90 4.60 -9.33
C ILE A 31 -5.54 4.95 -9.92
N PRO A 32 -5.17 6.24 -10.02
CA PRO A 32 -3.81 6.63 -10.40
C PRO A 32 -2.85 6.20 -9.29
N ILE A 33 -1.70 5.64 -9.66
CA ILE A 33 -0.63 5.26 -8.73
C ILE A 33 0.70 5.91 -9.11
N ASP A 34 1.60 6.09 -8.16
CA ASP A 34 2.97 6.53 -8.39
C ASP A 34 3.90 5.38 -8.83
N GLU A 35 5.20 5.67 -9.01
CA GLU A 35 6.18 4.67 -9.46
C GLU A 35 6.42 3.54 -8.44
N TYR A 36 5.93 3.68 -7.21
CA TYR A 36 6.05 2.73 -6.13
C TYR A 36 4.73 2.01 -5.80
N GLY A 37 3.65 2.32 -6.52
CA GLY A 37 2.35 1.69 -6.37
C GLY A 37 1.41 2.41 -5.42
N ASP A 38 1.77 3.60 -4.94
CA ASP A 38 0.93 4.35 -4.01
C ASP A 38 -0.14 5.15 -4.76
N PRO A 39 -1.40 5.14 -4.31
CA PRO A 39 -2.46 5.93 -4.90
C PRO A 39 -2.16 7.44 -4.88
N ILE A 40 -2.22 8.10 -6.04
CA ILE A 40 -2.11 9.55 -6.18
C ILE A 40 -3.51 10.16 -6.28
N GLY A 41 -3.78 11.20 -5.50
CA GLY A 41 -5.01 12.00 -5.62
C GLY A 41 -6.30 11.27 -5.26
N THR A 42 -6.19 10.05 -4.72
CA THR A 42 -7.34 9.27 -4.27
C THR A 42 -7.72 9.71 -2.85
N PRO A 43 -8.98 10.08 -2.58
CA PRO A 43 -9.43 10.40 -1.24
C PRO A 43 -9.14 9.27 -0.25
N TRP A 44 -8.72 9.60 0.97
CA TRP A 44 -8.32 8.63 1.98
C TRP A 44 -9.46 7.66 2.33
N GLU A 45 -10.71 8.11 2.20
CA GLU A 45 -11.92 7.30 2.38
C GLU A 45 -11.99 6.15 1.37
N VAL A 46 -11.63 6.41 0.11
CA VAL A 46 -11.60 5.39 -0.95
C VAL A 46 -10.48 4.38 -0.71
N VAL A 47 -9.34 4.85 -0.20
CA VAL A 47 -8.23 3.97 0.19
C VAL A 47 -8.64 3.05 1.35
N LEU A 48 -9.31 3.59 2.36
CA LEU A 48 -9.80 2.81 3.50
C LEU A 48 -10.88 1.81 3.10
N GLU A 49 -11.87 2.21 2.29
CA GLU A 49 -12.87 1.26 1.78
C GLU A 49 -12.23 0.09 1.03
N ARG A 50 -11.20 0.37 0.23
CA ARG A 50 -10.47 -0.64 -0.52
C ARG A 50 -9.65 -1.55 0.40
N MET A 51 -9.01 -0.98 1.42
CA MET A 51 -8.30 -1.74 2.47
C MET A 51 -9.27 -2.69 3.18
N TYR A 52 -10.40 -2.18 3.67
CA TYR A 52 -11.40 -3.00 4.37
C TYR A 52 -12.02 -4.07 3.45
N SER A 53 -12.29 -3.74 2.18
CA SER A 53 -12.78 -4.73 1.21
C SER A 53 -11.79 -5.86 0.96
N ASN A 54 -10.49 -5.55 0.87
CA ASN A 54 -9.44 -6.54 0.68
C ASN A 54 -9.27 -7.42 1.91
N LEU A 55 -9.29 -6.82 3.10
CA LEU A 55 -9.26 -7.55 4.37
C LEU A 55 -10.48 -8.46 4.51
N ALA A 56 -11.67 -7.99 4.14
CA ALA A 56 -12.88 -8.80 4.19
C ALA A 56 -12.84 -10.00 3.25
N LYS A 57 -12.28 -9.85 2.04
CA LYS A 57 -12.04 -10.99 1.13
C LYS A 57 -11.08 -12.02 1.71
N HIS A 58 -10.04 -11.56 2.41
CA HIS A 58 -9.02 -12.45 2.98
C HIS A 58 -9.54 -13.20 4.22
N TYR A 59 -10.26 -12.51 5.10
CA TYR A 59 -10.73 -13.05 6.38
C TYR A 59 -12.17 -13.58 6.33
N GLY A 60 -12.90 -13.36 5.24
CA GLY A 60 -14.29 -13.80 5.07
C GLY A 60 -15.32 -13.03 5.92
N VAL A 61 -14.90 -11.94 6.57
CA VAL A 61 -15.74 -11.14 7.48
C VAL A 61 -15.45 -9.65 7.27
N ASP A 62 -16.47 -8.79 7.39
CA ASP A 62 -16.24 -7.34 7.36
C ASP A 62 -15.62 -6.91 8.70
N LEU A 63 -14.36 -6.48 8.66
CA LEU A 63 -13.66 -6.07 9.87
C LEU A 63 -14.23 -4.79 10.49
N ARG A 64 -15.05 -4.02 9.75
CA ARG A 64 -15.74 -2.84 10.29
C ARG A 64 -16.92 -3.19 11.19
N THR A 65 -17.36 -4.44 11.15
CA THR A 65 -18.49 -4.93 11.95
C THR A 65 -18.06 -5.77 13.15
N LEU A 66 -16.76 -5.85 13.41
CA LEU A 66 -16.21 -6.47 14.61
C LEU A 66 -16.20 -5.43 15.73
N GLU A 67 -17.23 -5.44 16.57
CA GLU A 67 -17.29 -4.70 17.84
C GLU A 67 -16.61 -5.47 18.99
#